data_AF-A0A7L7MGW8-F1
#
_entry.id   AF-A0A7L7MGW8-F1
#
_cell.length_a   1.000
_cell.length_b   1.000
_cell.length_c   1.000
_cell.angle_alpha   90.00
_cell.angle_beta   90.00
_cell.angle_gamma   90.00
#
_symmetry.space_group_name_H-M   'P 1'
#
loop_
_entity.id
_entity.type
_entity.pdbx_description
1 polymer ?
#
loop_
_entity_poly.entity_id
_entity_poly.type
_entity_poly.pdbx_seq_one_letter_code
_entity_poly.pdbx_strand_id
1 'polypeptide(L)' 'MRDHRFFPGVVMPGQLSPAGRLLRWAGHGRYGDFRNWPEIEDWAAGIARSLPRGPQPPAGRRR' A
#
# COMPACT_ATOMS: atom_id res chain seq x y z
N MET A 1 -1.53 18.08 -11.49
CA MET A 1 -2.19 17.36 -10.37
C MET A 1 -1.45 16.04 -10.20
N ARG A 2 -0.88 15.76 -9.03
CA ARG A 2 -0.30 14.44 -8.73
C ARG A 2 -1.47 13.54 -8.36
N ASP A 3 -1.65 12.45 -9.09
CA ASP A 3 -2.70 11.48 -8.77
C ASP A 3 -2.33 10.76 -7.47
N HIS A 4 -3.20 10.83 -6.47
CA HIS A 4 -3.00 10.24 -5.15
C HIS A 4 -4.04 9.14 -4.95
N ARG A 5 -3.59 7.87 -4.92
CA ARG A 5 -4.47 6.71 -4.70
C ARG A 5 -4.27 6.17 -3.29
N PHE A 6 -5.37 5.94 -2.58
CA PHE A 6 -5.34 5.38 -1.23
C PHE A 6 -5.37 3.85 -1.33
N PHE A 7 -4.38 3.20 -0.72
CA PHE A 7 -4.33 1.73 -0.64
C PHE A 7 -4.66 1.28 0.78
N PRO A 8 -5.55 0.29 0.96
CA PRO A 8 -5.84 -0.26 2.28
C PRO A 8 -4.55 -0.86 2.86
N GLY A 9 -4.17 -0.40 4.05
CA GLY A 9 -2.99 -0.90 4.77
C GLY A 9 -3.28 -2.19 5.53
N VAL A 10 -2.31 -2.61 6.35
CA VAL A 10 -2.47 -3.73 7.27
C VAL A 10 -3.42 -3.30 8.40
N VAL A 11 -4.47 -4.06 8.64
CA VAL A 11 -5.41 -3.75 9.72
C VAL A 11 -4.96 -4.47 10.99
N MET A 12 -4.34 -3.74 11.92
CA MET A 12 -3.88 -4.27 13.20
C MET A 12 -4.96 -4.16 14.30
N PRO A 13 -4.99 -5.06 15.30
CA PRO A 13 -5.89 -4.99 16.45
C PRO A 13 -5.85 -3.67 17.22
N GLY A 14 -4.68 -3.02 17.31
CA GLY A 14 -4.48 -1.75 18.01
C GLY A 14 -4.94 -0.50 17.26
N GLN A 15 -5.31 -0.60 15.98
CA GLN A 15 -5.71 0.55 15.16
C GLN A 15 -7.22 0.78 15.10
N LEU A 16 -8.03 -0.14 15.63
CA LEU A 16 -9.47 0.06 15.74
C LEU A 16 -9.86 0.52 17.14
N SER A 17 -10.66 1.59 17.21
CA SER A 17 -11.40 1.96 18.40
C SER A 17 -12.28 0.79 18.90
N PRO A 18 -12.69 0.78 20.18
CA PRO A 18 -13.46 -0.33 20.76
C PRO A 18 -14.71 -0.71 19.94
N ALA A 19 -15.40 0.30 19.37
CA ALA A 19 -16.54 0.10 18.47
C ALA A 19 -16.17 -0.62 17.17
N GLY A 20 -15.01 -0.29 16.56
CA GLY A 20 -14.51 -0.97 15.36
C GLY A 20 -14.11 -2.42 15.63
N ARG A 21 -13.65 -2.72 16.85
CA ARG A 21 -13.34 -4.09 17.28
C ARG A 21 -14.61 -4.93 17.44
N LEU A 22 -15.70 -4.34 17.94
CA LEU A 22 -17.02 -4.97 18.08
C LEU A 22 -17.67 -5.26 16.71
N LEU A 23 -17.66 -4.28 15.80
CA LEU A 23 -18.18 -4.46 14.43
C LEU A 23 -17.42 -5.54 13.67
N ARG A 24 -16.10 -5.59 13.81
CA ARG A 24 -15.26 -6.60 13.15
C ARG A 24 -15.54 -8.02 13.68
N TRP A 25 -15.76 -8.16 14.99
CA TRP A 25 -16.12 -9.44 15.60
C TRP A 25 -17.50 -9.92 15.12
N ALA A 26 -18.49 -9.02 15.07
CA ALA A 26 -19.82 -9.32 14.53
C ALA A 26 -19.80 -9.68 13.02
N GLY A 27 -18.87 -9.12 12.25
CA GLY A 27 -18.71 -9.35 10.81
C GLY A 27 -17.72 -10.44 10.41
N HIS A 28 -17.16 -11.22 11.35
CA HIS A 28 -16.11 -12.23 11.06
C HIS A 28 -14.90 -11.67 10.28
N GLY A 29 -14.59 -10.38 10.42
CA GLY A 29 -13.48 -9.77 9.69
C GLY A 29 -12.14 -10.30 10.19
N ARG A 30 -11.36 -10.95 9.31
CA ARG A 30 -10.01 -11.43 9.64
C ARG A 30 -9.06 -10.25 9.80
N TYR A 31 -8.14 -10.36 10.74
CA TYR A 31 -6.95 -9.53 10.76
C TYR A 31 -6.03 -9.98 9.63
N GLY A 32 -5.44 -9.03 8.91
CA GLY A 32 -4.61 -9.38 7.75
C GLY A 32 -4.08 -8.18 6.99
N ASP A 33 -3.17 -8.48 6.06
CA ASP A 33 -2.74 -7.56 5.04
C ASP A 33 -3.80 -7.52 3.93
N PHE A 34 -4.45 -6.36 3.77
CA PHE A 34 -5.45 -6.14 2.73
C PHE A 34 -4.86 -5.40 1.53
N ARG A 35 -3.54 -5.19 1.50
CA ARG A 35 -2.88 -4.56 0.36
C ARG A 35 -3.01 -5.45 -0.86
N ASN A 36 -3.63 -4.90 -1.90
CA ASN A 36 -3.60 -5.46 -3.24
C ASN A 36 -2.25 -5.14 -3.87
N TRP A 37 -1.24 -5.98 -3.61
CA TRP A 37 0.12 -5.80 -4.13
C TRP A 37 0.17 -5.63 -5.66
N PRO A 38 -0.56 -6.45 -6.46
CA PRO A 38 -0.64 -6.25 -7.91
C PRO A 38 -1.10 -4.84 -8.33
N GLU A 39 -2.11 -4.27 -7.64
CA GLU A 39 -2.62 -2.92 -7.95
C GLU A 39 -1.63 -1.83 -7.54
N ILE A 40 -0.94 -2.02 -6.42
CA ILE A 40 0.11 -1.10 -5.96
C ILE A 40 1.27 -1.07 -6.97
N GLU A 41 1.68 -2.23 -7.46
CA GLU A 41 2.76 -2.36 -8.44
C GLU A 41 2.39 -1.71 -9.78
N ASP A 42 1.17 -1.93 -10.28
CA ASP A 42 0.73 -1.31 -11.54
C ASP A 42 0.67 0.22 -11.43
N TRP A 43 0.15 0.75 -10.32
CA TRP A 43 0.13 2.18 -10.06
C TRP A 43 1.55 2.77 -9.95
N ALA A 44 2.45 2.11 -9.20
CA ALA A 44 3.83 2.53 -9.05
C ALA A 44 4.58 2.51 -10.40
N ALA A 45 4.33 1.49 -11.23
CA ALA A 45 4.87 1.40 -12.59
C ALA A 45 4.33 2.53 -13.48
N GLY A 46 3.05 2.90 -13.34
CA GLY A 46 2.46 4.08 -13.98
C GLY A 46 3.20 5.37 -13.65
N ILE A 47 3.50 5.59 -12.37
CA ILE A 47 4.30 6.74 -11.92
C ILE A 47 5.69 6.70 -12.55
N ALA A 48 6.39 5.56 -12.45
CA ALA A 48 7.74 5.41 -13.00
C ALA A 48 7.80 5.70 -14.51
N ARG A 49 6.78 5.29 -15.27
CA ARG A 49 6.65 5.60 -16.70
C ARG A 49 6.38 7.08 -16.98
N SER A 50 5.66 7.76 -16.09
CA SER A 50 5.32 9.19 -16.25
C SER A 50 6.45 10.15 -15.86
N LEU A 51 7.43 9.67 -15.08
CA LEU A 51 8.54 10.50 -14.66
C LEU A 51 9.48 10.76 -15.84
N PRO A 52 9.94 12.01 -16.05
CA PRO A 52 11.05 12.29 -16.95
C PRO A 52 12.23 11.42 -16.55
N ARG A 53 12.96 10.90 -17.54
CA ARG A 53 14.13 10.05 -17.29
C ARG A 53 15.18 10.87 -16.55
N GLY A 54 15.17 10.77 -15.22
CA GLY A 54 16.17 11.38 -14.35
C GLY A 54 17.51 10.65 -14.46
N PRO A 55 18.60 11.20 -13.91
CA PRO A 55 19.90 10.54 -13.90
C PRO A 55 19.76 9.14 -13.30
N GLN A 56 20.17 8.12 -14.06
CA GLN A 56 20.19 6.75 -13.55
C GLN A 56 21.20 6.68 -12.40
N PRO A 57 20.80 6.26 -11.19
CA PRO A 57 21.75 6.10 -10.10
C PRO A 57 22.83 5.09 -10.53
N PRO A 58 24.12 5.34 -10.21
CA PRO A 58 25.19 4.44 -10.62
C PRO A 58 24.86 3.04 -10.10
N ALA A 59 24.93 2.05 -10.98
CA ALA A 59 24.65 0.66 -10.66
C ALA A 59 25.44 0.27 -9.41
N GLY A 60 24.72 0.08 -8.30
CA GLY A 60 25.31 -0.24 -7.00
C GLY A 60 26.17 -1.48 -7.14
N ARG A 61 27.48 -1.30 -6.96
CA ARG A 61 28.47 -2.38 -6.99
C ARG A 61 28.12 -3.37 -5.87
N ARG A 62 27.58 -4.53 -6.25
CA ARG A 62 27.43 -5.67 -5.34
C ARG A 62 28.82 -6.05 -4.84
N ARG A 63 29.05 -5.94 -3.53
CA ARG A 63 30.14 -6.61 -2.82
C ARG A 63 29.66 -7.98 -2.37
#